data_AF-G5CAD8-F1
#
_entry.id   AF-G5CAD8-F1
#
_cell.length_a   1.000
_cell.length_b   1.000
_cell.length_c   1.000
_cell.angle_alpha   90.00
_cell.angle_beta   90.00
_cell.angle_gamma   90.00
#
_symmetry.space_group_name_H-M   'P 1'
#
loop_
_entity.id
_entity.type
_entity.pdbx_description
1 polymer ?
#
loop_
_entity_poly.entity_id
_entity_poly.type
_entity_poly.pdbx_seq_one_letter_code
_entity_poly.pdbx_strand_id
1 'polypeptide(L)'
;MKTAIYTNAQSSSSLGDAKFRRPMVIKIIEKKFEDLRKYKTLDLHGIVTLATSSSFSGIVSNFLLRRSLNVKHHALKTYASLIALPFLSTIVTYKFLVIDPLYSGNISKENCVARSSLVTMICGVIYPNGLAFSKNGRLAVKYHTVPLPQKGRVLLHWLLLCHKNIKAMVIPLVFMTPFGLFGGAQHYEMFKKTHEKSAHED
;
A
#
# COMPACT_ATOMS: atom_id res chain seq x y z
N MET A 1 -67.31 57.26 10.93
CA MET A 1 -66.31 58.16 10.31
C MET A 1 -64.98 57.39 10.22
N LYS A 2 -64.32 57.39 9.03
CA LYS A 2 -63.03 56.69 8.70
C LYS A 2 -61.92 57.02 9.71
N THR A 3 -60.92 56.16 10.00
CA THR A 3 -59.72 55.78 9.20
C THR A 3 -58.96 54.65 9.94
N ALA A 4 -58.50 53.52 9.37
CA ALA A 4 -57.36 53.24 8.46
C ALA A 4 -55.94 53.15 9.12
N ILE A 5 -55.20 52.07 8.75
CA ILE A 5 -53.74 51.89 8.57
C ILE A 5 -52.95 51.02 9.60
N TYR A 6 -52.49 49.86 9.08
CA TYR A 6 -51.28 49.04 9.28
C TYR A 6 -50.19 49.47 10.29
N THR A 7 -49.55 48.49 10.96
CA THR A 7 -48.09 48.21 10.80
C THR A 7 -47.60 46.90 11.47
N ASN A 8 -46.60 46.31 10.80
CA ASN A 8 -45.71 45.21 11.18
C ASN A 8 -45.16 45.27 12.62
N ALA A 9 -44.88 44.09 13.21
CA ALA A 9 -43.51 43.62 13.49
C ALA A 9 -43.45 42.63 14.66
N GLN A 10 -43.25 41.34 14.37
CA GLN A 10 -42.39 40.51 15.24
C GLN A 10 -41.75 39.37 14.44
N SER A 11 -40.91 39.76 13.48
CA SER A 11 -39.88 38.90 12.89
C SER A 11 -38.54 39.41 13.41
N SER A 12 -38.10 38.92 14.57
CA SER A 12 -36.74 39.15 15.05
C SER A 12 -36.38 38.19 16.19
N SER A 13 -36.31 36.90 15.89
CA SER A 13 -35.63 35.94 16.78
C SER A 13 -34.62 35.00 16.09
N SER A 14 -34.40 35.07 14.77
CA SER A 14 -33.50 34.11 14.09
C SER A 14 -32.14 34.67 13.61
N LEU A 15 -31.87 35.97 13.76
CA LEU A 15 -30.64 36.58 13.22
C LEU A 15 -29.40 36.35 14.11
N GLY A 16 -29.58 36.26 15.44
CA GLY A 16 -28.49 35.99 16.39
C GLY A 16 -27.96 34.55 16.29
N ASP A 17 -28.86 33.58 16.18
CA ASP A 17 -28.52 32.17 16.07
C ASP A 17 -27.89 31.79 14.73
N ALA A 18 -28.28 32.45 13.64
CA ALA A 18 -27.68 32.23 12.32
C ALA A 18 -26.20 32.67 12.27
N LYS A 19 -25.85 33.76 12.98
CA LYS A 19 -24.50 34.33 12.99
C LYS A 19 -23.53 33.55 13.88
N PHE A 20 -24.03 32.84 14.92
CA PHE A 20 -23.26 31.88 15.72
C PHE A 20 -23.26 30.46 15.13
N ARG A 21 -24.31 30.04 14.41
CA ARG A 21 -24.32 28.77 13.66
C ARG A 21 -23.24 28.69 12.61
N ARG A 22 -23.06 29.75 11.80
CA ARG A 22 -22.05 29.77 10.72
C ARG A 22 -20.62 29.47 11.22
N PRO A 23 -20.09 30.16 12.25
CA PRO A 23 -18.77 29.86 12.78
C PRO A 23 -18.71 28.48 13.46
N MET A 24 -19.82 27.96 14.01
CA MET A 24 -19.85 26.61 14.56
C MET A 24 -19.80 25.54 13.46
N VAL A 25 -20.56 25.71 12.36
CA VAL A 25 -20.53 24.82 11.19
C VAL A 25 -19.16 24.84 10.51
N ILE A 26 -18.54 26.02 10.37
CA ILE A 26 -17.18 26.14 9.81
C ILE A 26 -16.16 25.40 10.69
N LYS A 27 -16.22 25.56 12.01
CA LYS A 27 -15.34 24.82 12.94
C LYS A 27 -15.54 23.31 12.88
N ILE A 28 -16.78 22.84 12.72
CA ILE A 28 -17.07 21.40 12.56
C ILE A 28 -16.49 20.89 11.24
N ILE A 29 -16.66 21.63 10.14
CA ILE A 29 -16.12 21.28 8.82
C ILE A 29 -14.57 21.25 8.87
N GLU A 30 -13.95 22.25 9.49
CA GLU A 30 -12.49 22.35 9.63
C GLU A 30 -11.94 21.17 10.44
N LYS A 31 -12.57 20.83 11.57
CA LYS A 31 -12.21 19.68 12.38
C LYS A 31 -12.36 18.36 11.61
N LYS A 32 -13.47 18.16 10.88
CA LYS A 32 -13.66 16.97 10.02
C LYS A 32 -12.59 16.89 8.93
N PHE A 33 -12.20 18.02 8.34
CA PHE A 33 -11.17 18.06 7.31
C PHE A 33 -9.76 17.75 7.87
N GLU A 34 -9.43 18.25 9.06
CA GLU A 34 -8.18 17.89 9.75
C GLU A 34 -8.12 16.41 10.11
N ASP A 35 -9.21 15.85 10.62
CA ASP A 35 -9.31 14.42 10.92
C ASP A 35 -9.14 13.56 9.67
N LEU A 36 -9.82 13.92 8.57
CA LEU A 36 -9.69 13.24 7.28
C LEU A 36 -8.25 13.32 6.74
N ARG A 37 -7.60 14.48 6.88
CA ARG A 37 -6.21 14.68 6.48
C ARG A 37 -5.26 13.81 7.30
N LYS A 38 -5.41 13.79 8.63
CA LYS A 38 -4.61 12.97 9.54
C LYS A 38 -4.74 11.48 9.22
N TYR A 39 -5.95 11.04 8.91
CA TYR A 39 -6.20 9.66 8.51
C TYR A 39 -5.54 9.31 7.18
N LYS A 40 -5.68 10.18 6.16
CA LYS A 40 -5.00 10.01 4.87
C LYS A 40 -3.47 9.94 5.03
N THR A 41 -2.90 10.71 5.95
CA THR A 41 -1.45 10.64 6.23
C THR A 41 -1.03 9.33 6.89
N LEU A 42 -1.85 8.79 7.81
CA LEU A 42 -1.59 7.48 8.45
C LEU A 42 -1.72 6.33 7.44
N ASP A 43 -2.76 6.36 6.61
CA ASP A 43 -2.96 5.39 5.53
C ASP A 43 -1.79 5.41 4.55
N LEU A 44 -1.37 6.60 4.11
CA LEU A 44 -0.21 6.77 3.24
C LEU A 44 1.08 6.26 3.90
N HIS A 45 1.29 6.52 5.19
CA HIS A 45 2.48 6.06 5.91
C HIS A 45 2.54 4.52 5.99
N GLY A 46 1.43 3.86 6.26
CA GLY A 46 1.33 2.40 6.25
C GLY A 46 1.66 1.81 4.88
N ILE A 47 1.04 2.34 3.82
CA ILE A 47 1.27 1.90 2.44
C ILE A 47 2.72 2.13 1.99
N VAL A 48 3.29 3.30 2.30
CA VAL A 48 4.68 3.63 1.97
C VAL A 48 5.65 2.71 2.71
N THR A 49 5.36 2.35 3.95
CA THR A 49 6.17 1.40 4.74
C THR A 49 6.17 0.02 4.08
N LEU A 50 5.00 -0.47 3.67
CA LEU A 50 4.86 -1.74 2.92
C LEU A 50 5.56 -1.69 1.55
N ALA A 51 5.47 -0.58 0.83
CA ALA A 51 6.15 -0.41 -0.45
C ALA A 51 7.68 -0.36 -0.30
N THR A 52 8.16 0.27 0.77
CA THR A 52 9.58 0.36 1.11
C THR A 52 10.13 -1.02 1.48
N SER A 53 9.40 -1.79 2.28
CA SER A 53 9.80 -3.16 2.61
C SER A 53 9.85 -4.03 1.35
N SER A 54 8.84 -3.94 0.46
CA SER A 54 8.85 -4.62 -0.85
C SER A 54 10.08 -4.27 -1.70
N SER A 55 10.48 -2.99 -1.69
CA SER A 55 11.69 -2.52 -2.38
C SER A 55 12.95 -3.13 -1.79
N PHE A 56 13.03 -3.19 -0.46
CA PHE A 56 14.15 -3.81 0.26
C PHE A 56 14.26 -5.31 -0.07
N SER A 57 13.12 -6.01 -0.13
CA SER A 57 13.07 -7.39 -0.61
C SER A 57 13.63 -7.52 -2.03
N GLY A 58 13.26 -6.61 -2.94
CA GLY A 58 13.84 -6.54 -4.29
C GLY A 58 15.36 -6.35 -4.31
N ILE A 59 15.92 -5.52 -3.41
CA ILE A 59 17.36 -5.35 -3.25
C ILE A 59 18.02 -6.66 -2.80
N VAL A 60 17.50 -7.29 -1.74
CA VAL A 60 18.01 -8.56 -1.20
C VAL A 60 17.94 -9.66 -2.26
N SER A 61 16.83 -9.76 -2.99
CA SER A 61 16.67 -10.70 -4.11
C SER A 61 17.66 -10.47 -5.23
N ASN A 62 17.88 -9.22 -5.62
CA ASN A 62 18.88 -8.89 -6.63
C ASN A 62 20.29 -9.28 -6.17
N PHE A 63 20.64 -8.98 -4.91
CA PHE A 63 21.96 -9.25 -4.35
C PHE A 63 22.28 -10.75 -4.35
N LEU A 64 21.37 -11.56 -3.79
CA LEU A 64 21.56 -13.01 -3.68
C LEU A 64 21.66 -13.67 -5.07
N LEU A 65 20.76 -13.32 -5.99
CA LEU A 65 20.74 -13.91 -7.33
C LEU A 65 21.94 -13.48 -8.17
N ARG A 66 22.39 -12.22 -8.07
CA ARG A 66 23.61 -11.79 -8.75
C ARG A 66 24.83 -12.55 -8.29
N ARG A 67 24.94 -12.79 -6.97
CA ARG A 67 26.04 -13.56 -6.40
C ARG A 67 26.06 -15.00 -6.92
N SER A 68 24.91 -15.66 -7.00
CA SER A 68 24.86 -17.05 -7.50
C SER A 68 25.02 -17.18 -9.01
N LEU A 69 24.58 -16.19 -9.78
CA LEU A 69 24.71 -16.21 -11.23
C LEU A 69 26.01 -15.55 -11.73
N ASN A 70 26.91 -15.14 -10.82
CA ASN A 70 28.16 -14.43 -11.12
C ASN A 70 27.99 -13.21 -12.04
N VAL A 71 26.87 -12.49 -11.89
CA VAL A 71 26.50 -11.39 -12.78
C VAL A 71 27.07 -10.06 -12.28
N LYS A 72 28.10 -9.54 -12.97
CA LYS A 72 28.72 -8.24 -12.65
C LYS A 72 28.16 -7.07 -13.48
N HIS A 73 27.63 -7.33 -14.66
CA HIS A 73 27.19 -6.28 -15.59
C HIS A 73 25.89 -5.58 -15.13
N HIS A 74 25.69 -4.34 -15.56
CA HIS A 74 24.45 -3.55 -15.39
C HIS A 74 23.83 -3.58 -13.98
N ALA A 75 24.65 -3.55 -12.92
CA ALA A 75 24.19 -3.62 -11.52
C ALA A 75 23.15 -2.53 -11.19
N LEU A 76 23.49 -1.27 -11.47
CA LEU A 76 22.61 -0.13 -11.19
C LEU A 76 21.25 -0.27 -11.88
N LYS A 77 21.21 -0.72 -13.14
CA LYS A 77 19.97 -0.88 -13.90
C LYS A 77 19.05 -1.95 -13.30
N THR A 78 19.59 -3.06 -12.81
CA THR A 78 18.73 -4.09 -12.20
C THR A 78 18.28 -3.68 -10.80
N TYR A 79 19.13 -3.04 -10.00
CA TYR A 79 18.75 -2.50 -8.70
C TYR A 79 17.66 -1.43 -8.82
N ALA A 80 17.84 -0.43 -9.68
CA ALA A 80 16.85 0.61 -9.90
C ALA A 80 15.48 0.03 -10.25
N SER A 81 15.45 -0.97 -11.14
CA SER A 81 14.22 -1.64 -11.53
C SER A 81 13.62 -2.52 -10.43
N LEU A 82 14.44 -3.16 -9.60
CA LEU A 82 13.99 -4.03 -8.50
C LEU A 82 13.60 -3.26 -7.25
N ILE A 83 13.92 -1.97 -7.19
CA ILE A 83 13.40 -1.03 -6.19
C ILE A 83 12.09 -0.45 -6.73
N ALA A 84 12.13 0.20 -7.88
CA ALA A 84 11.00 0.99 -8.38
C ALA A 84 9.76 0.13 -8.72
N LEU A 85 9.94 -1.02 -9.36
CA LEU A 85 8.79 -1.82 -9.80
C LEU A 85 8.05 -2.46 -8.60
N PRO A 86 8.72 -3.13 -7.64
CA PRO A 86 8.03 -3.66 -6.46
C PRO A 86 7.43 -2.56 -5.58
N PHE A 87 8.10 -1.39 -5.47
CA PHE A 87 7.55 -0.22 -4.76
C PHE A 87 6.20 0.21 -5.36
N LEU A 88 6.20 0.54 -6.65
CA LEU A 88 5.01 1.04 -7.34
C LEU A 88 3.92 -0.02 -7.41
N SER A 89 4.28 -1.28 -7.67
CA SER A 89 3.34 -2.39 -7.69
C SER A 89 2.65 -2.54 -6.33
N THR A 90 3.38 -2.45 -5.23
CA THR A 90 2.80 -2.58 -3.89
C THR A 90 1.81 -1.44 -3.62
N ILE A 91 2.16 -0.20 -3.93
CA ILE A 91 1.25 0.95 -3.74
C ILE A 91 -0.06 0.76 -4.52
N VAL A 92 0.04 0.47 -5.81
CA VAL A 92 -1.12 0.36 -6.70
C VAL A 92 -1.99 -0.83 -6.31
N THR A 93 -1.39 -2.00 -6.12
CA THR A 93 -2.11 -3.23 -5.79
C THR A 93 -2.74 -3.15 -4.40
N TYR A 94 -2.03 -2.59 -3.41
CA TYR A 94 -2.58 -2.43 -2.06
C TYR A 94 -3.75 -1.45 -2.04
N LYS A 95 -3.62 -0.33 -2.76
CA LYS A 95 -4.71 0.63 -2.90
C LYS A 95 -5.96 -0.03 -3.50
N PHE A 96 -5.79 -0.71 -4.63
CA PHE A 96 -6.92 -1.29 -5.35
C PHE A 96 -7.58 -2.48 -4.63
N LEU A 97 -6.80 -3.34 -3.97
CA LEU A 97 -7.32 -4.58 -3.39
C LEU A 97 -7.64 -4.50 -1.89
N VAL A 98 -7.08 -3.53 -1.18
CA VAL A 98 -7.28 -3.38 0.28
C VAL A 98 -8.01 -2.08 0.59
N ILE A 99 -7.46 -0.94 0.18
CA ILE A 99 -8.00 0.39 0.54
C ILE A 99 -9.35 0.63 -0.13
N ASP A 100 -9.40 0.67 -1.45
CA ASP A 100 -10.64 1.00 -2.17
C ASP A 100 -11.85 0.13 -1.75
N PRO A 101 -11.72 -1.21 -1.59
CA PRO A 101 -12.85 -2.02 -1.15
C PRO A 101 -13.15 -1.89 0.36
N LEU A 102 -12.17 -1.54 1.21
CA LEU A 102 -12.41 -1.19 2.62
C LEU A 102 -13.29 0.06 2.74
N TYR A 103 -13.00 1.11 1.96
CA TYR A 103 -13.80 2.34 1.95
C TYR A 103 -15.18 2.15 1.29
N SER A 104 -15.33 1.18 0.38
CA SER A 104 -16.63 0.84 -0.20
C SER A 104 -17.58 0.11 0.76
N GLY A 105 -17.13 -0.23 1.98
CA GLY A 105 -17.95 -0.94 2.98
C GLY A 105 -18.14 -2.44 2.70
N ASN A 106 -17.46 -3.00 1.69
CA ASN A 106 -17.68 -4.37 1.20
C ASN A 106 -16.83 -5.44 1.89
N ILE A 107 -16.10 -5.13 2.98
CA ILE A 107 -15.06 -6.02 3.52
C ILE A 107 -15.15 -6.15 5.06
N SER A 108 -15.13 -7.40 5.55
CA SER A 108 -14.95 -7.74 6.97
C SER A 108 -13.49 -7.62 7.42
N LYS A 109 -13.23 -7.56 8.73
CA LYS A 109 -11.86 -7.49 9.30
C LYS A 109 -10.95 -8.60 8.77
N GLU A 110 -11.46 -9.82 8.79
CA GLU A 110 -10.73 -11.02 8.34
C GLU A 110 -10.37 -10.94 6.85
N ASN A 111 -11.32 -10.51 6.02
CA ASN A 111 -11.08 -10.33 4.58
C ASN A 111 -10.06 -9.22 4.30
N CYS A 112 -10.07 -8.13 5.08
CA CYS A 112 -9.08 -7.04 4.97
C CYS A 112 -7.67 -7.55 5.29
N VAL A 113 -7.53 -8.27 6.42
CA VAL A 113 -6.26 -8.88 6.85
C VAL A 113 -5.77 -9.91 5.83
N ALA A 114 -6.66 -10.78 5.35
CA ALA A 114 -6.31 -11.79 4.35
C ALA A 114 -5.84 -11.16 3.03
N ARG A 115 -6.55 -10.15 2.52
CA ARG A 115 -6.16 -9.43 1.29
C ARG A 115 -4.85 -8.68 1.47
N SER A 116 -4.67 -7.98 2.59
CA SER A 116 -3.43 -7.26 2.91
C SER A 116 -2.22 -8.20 3.00
N SER A 117 -2.40 -9.37 3.64
CA SER A 117 -1.38 -10.41 3.70
C SER A 117 -1.04 -10.97 2.31
N LEU A 118 -2.06 -11.26 1.50
CA LEU A 118 -1.85 -11.77 0.13
C LEU A 118 -1.11 -10.75 -0.74
N VAL A 119 -1.50 -9.48 -0.70
CA VAL A 119 -0.82 -8.41 -1.45
C VAL A 119 0.63 -8.28 -1.01
N THR A 120 0.88 -8.23 0.30
CA THR A 120 2.24 -8.11 0.83
C THR A 120 3.10 -9.32 0.47
N MET A 121 2.55 -10.54 0.44
CA MET A 121 3.26 -11.73 -0.01
C MET A 121 3.57 -11.70 -1.51
N ILE A 122 2.57 -11.39 -2.34
CA ILE A 122 2.72 -11.38 -3.80
C ILE A 122 3.64 -10.25 -4.23
N CYS A 123 3.34 -9.01 -3.85
CA CYS A 123 4.09 -7.83 -4.26
C CYS A 123 5.42 -7.67 -3.51
N GLY A 124 5.49 -8.12 -2.25
CA GLY A 124 6.68 -7.97 -1.40
C GLY A 124 7.67 -9.13 -1.47
N VAL A 125 7.25 -10.32 -1.91
CA VAL A 125 8.14 -11.50 -1.97
C VAL A 125 8.13 -12.12 -3.37
N ILE A 126 6.99 -12.58 -3.86
CA ILE A 126 6.94 -13.38 -5.11
C ILE A 126 7.39 -12.54 -6.32
N TYR A 127 6.82 -11.35 -6.45
CA TYR A 127 7.10 -10.43 -7.56
C TYR A 127 8.57 -9.98 -7.62
N PRO A 128 9.18 -9.40 -6.57
CA PRO A 128 10.58 -9.00 -6.60
C PRO A 128 11.52 -10.19 -6.87
N ASN A 129 11.20 -11.37 -6.37
CA ASN A 129 11.98 -12.58 -6.62
C ASN A 129 11.94 -13.06 -8.07
N GLY A 130 10.74 -13.19 -8.64
CA GLY A 130 10.58 -13.57 -10.04
C GLY A 130 11.23 -12.54 -10.97
N LEU A 131 11.08 -11.26 -10.67
CA LEU A 131 11.69 -10.17 -11.42
C LEU A 131 13.22 -10.20 -11.34
N ALA A 132 13.79 -10.46 -10.16
CA ALA A 132 15.23 -10.55 -9.97
C ALA A 132 15.81 -11.78 -10.69
N PHE A 133 15.10 -12.91 -10.63
CA PHE A 133 15.49 -14.14 -11.31
C PHE A 133 15.50 -13.95 -12.82
N SER A 134 14.44 -13.36 -13.39
CA SER A 134 14.33 -13.10 -14.82
C SER A 134 15.42 -12.13 -15.32
N LYS A 135 15.61 -10.99 -14.63
CA LYS A 135 16.61 -9.99 -15.03
C LYS A 135 18.04 -10.52 -14.94
N ASN A 136 18.39 -11.18 -13.84
CA ASN A 136 19.74 -11.70 -13.65
C ASN A 136 20.00 -12.95 -14.51
N GLY A 137 19.01 -13.83 -14.70
CA GLY A 137 19.10 -14.98 -15.60
C GLY A 137 19.33 -14.56 -17.06
N ARG A 138 18.55 -13.59 -17.58
CA ARG A 138 18.77 -13.04 -18.92
C ARG A 138 20.18 -12.47 -19.08
N LEU A 139 20.67 -11.80 -18.04
CA LEU A 139 22.00 -11.19 -18.06
C LEU A 139 23.10 -12.26 -18.05
N ALA A 140 22.92 -13.29 -17.25
CA ALA A 140 23.86 -14.40 -17.15
C ALA A 140 23.95 -15.21 -18.46
N VAL A 141 22.82 -15.40 -19.16
CA VAL A 141 22.81 -15.97 -20.52
C VAL A 141 23.52 -15.06 -21.51
N LYS A 142 23.22 -13.75 -21.50
CA LYS A 142 23.80 -12.78 -22.44
C LYS A 142 25.32 -12.65 -22.32
N TYR A 143 25.85 -12.74 -21.10
CA TYR A 143 27.28 -12.54 -20.80
C TYR A 143 28.01 -13.84 -20.49
N HIS A 144 27.39 -15.00 -20.71
CA HIS A 144 27.97 -16.32 -20.46
C HIS A 144 28.61 -16.45 -19.06
N THR A 145 27.99 -15.87 -18.01
CA THR A 145 28.59 -15.84 -16.67
C THR A 145 28.46 -17.15 -15.91
N VAL A 146 27.63 -18.07 -16.40
CA VAL A 146 27.49 -19.44 -15.90
C VAL A 146 27.39 -20.40 -17.09
N PRO A 147 27.79 -21.67 -16.92
CA PRO A 147 27.70 -22.67 -17.98
C PRO A 147 26.27 -22.77 -18.51
N LEU A 148 26.14 -22.68 -19.83
CA LEU A 148 24.84 -22.84 -20.47
C LEU A 148 24.40 -24.30 -20.34
N PRO A 149 23.21 -24.57 -19.78
CA PRO A 149 22.72 -25.93 -19.62
C PRO A 149 22.48 -26.60 -20.98
N GLN A 150 22.68 -27.92 -21.02
CA GLN A 150 22.39 -28.75 -22.19
C GLN A 150 20.90 -28.64 -22.59
N LYS A 151 20.63 -28.66 -23.90
CA LYS A 151 19.36 -28.31 -24.56
C LYS A 151 18.12 -28.83 -23.81
N GLY A 152 17.15 -27.94 -23.57
CA GLY A 152 15.80 -28.27 -23.10
C GLY A 152 15.52 -28.10 -21.60
N ARG A 153 16.53 -28.03 -20.73
CA ARG A 153 16.35 -27.91 -19.26
C ARG A 153 17.00 -26.66 -18.66
N VAL A 154 16.91 -25.55 -19.38
CA VAL A 154 17.57 -24.30 -19.00
C VAL A 154 17.05 -23.83 -17.65
N LEU A 155 15.76 -23.53 -17.54
CA LEU A 155 15.12 -23.04 -16.32
C LEU A 155 15.36 -23.93 -15.10
N LEU A 156 15.26 -25.25 -15.26
CA LEU A 156 15.49 -26.20 -14.16
C LEU A 156 16.92 -26.13 -13.64
N HIS A 157 17.91 -26.02 -14.53
CA HIS A 157 19.30 -25.86 -14.13
C HIS A 157 19.54 -24.56 -13.36
N TRP A 158 18.95 -23.44 -13.79
CA TRP A 158 19.03 -22.17 -13.06
C TRP A 158 18.32 -22.23 -11.69
N LEU A 159 17.16 -22.89 -11.63
CA LEU A 159 16.43 -23.12 -10.37
C LEU A 159 17.27 -23.94 -9.39
N LEU A 160 17.92 -25.01 -9.86
CA LEU A 160 18.84 -25.83 -9.07
C LEU A 160 20.05 -25.03 -8.58
N LEU A 161 20.66 -24.21 -9.45
CA LEU A 161 21.79 -23.35 -9.10
C LEU A 161 21.40 -22.31 -8.03
N CYS A 162 20.17 -21.79 -8.12
CA CYS A 162 19.60 -20.82 -7.20
C CYS A 162 18.91 -21.44 -5.99
N HIS A 163 18.89 -22.77 -5.83
CA HIS A 163 18.13 -23.45 -4.78
C HIS A 163 18.50 -22.98 -3.37
N LYS A 164 19.79 -22.78 -3.10
CA LYS A 164 20.25 -22.21 -1.81
C LYS A 164 19.73 -20.79 -1.58
N ASN A 165 19.59 -19.98 -2.64
CA ASN A 165 19.04 -18.64 -2.52
C ASN A 165 17.53 -18.66 -2.36
N ILE A 166 16.82 -19.58 -3.01
CA ILE A 166 15.37 -19.77 -2.81
C ILE A 166 15.11 -20.14 -1.35
N LYS A 167 15.98 -20.94 -0.72
CA LYS A 167 15.91 -21.16 0.73
C LYS A 167 16.20 -19.89 1.53
N ALA A 168 17.16 -19.07 1.12
CA ALA A 168 17.42 -17.77 1.76
C ALA A 168 16.26 -16.78 1.60
N MET A 169 15.39 -16.94 0.58
CA MET A 169 14.16 -16.16 0.39
C MET A 169 13.09 -16.39 1.46
N VAL A 170 13.25 -17.42 2.29
CA VAL A 170 12.43 -17.59 3.50
C VAL A 170 12.63 -16.40 4.46
N ILE A 171 13.81 -15.76 4.48
CA ILE A 171 14.09 -14.65 5.40
C ILE A 171 13.21 -13.43 5.10
N PRO A 172 13.17 -12.87 3.86
CA PRO A 172 12.19 -11.86 3.49
C PRO A 172 10.75 -12.31 3.71
N LEU A 173 10.41 -13.58 3.43
CA LEU A 173 9.06 -14.08 3.62
C LEU A 173 8.60 -14.00 5.08
N VAL A 174 9.40 -14.53 6.00
CA VAL A 174 9.13 -14.49 7.45
C VAL A 174 9.04 -13.06 7.94
N PHE A 175 9.89 -12.16 7.42
CA PHE A 175 9.84 -10.76 7.81
C PHE A 175 8.62 -10.03 7.26
N MET A 176 8.17 -10.32 6.04
CA MET A 176 7.05 -9.64 5.37
C MET A 176 5.66 -10.07 5.87
N THR A 177 5.52 -11.32 6.31
CA THR A 177 4.22 -11.84 6.79
C THR A 177 3.62 -11.00 7.93
N PRO A 178 4.37 -10.65 9.01
CA PRO A 178 3.91 -9.72 10.04
C PRO A 178 3.43 -8.38 9.47
N PHE A 179 4.19 -7.77 8.54
CA PHE A 179 3.80 -6.48 7.96
C PHE A 179 2.46 -6.55 7.23
N GLY A 180 2.19 -7.64 6.51
CA GLY A 180 0.90 -7.83 5.84
C GLY A 180 -0.26 -8.04 6.83
N LEU A 181 -0.04 -8.84 7.87
CA LEU A 181 -1.07 -9.11 8.88
C LEU A 181 -1.37 -7.87 9.74
N PHE A 182 -0.34 -7.25 10.30
CA PHE A 182 -0.47 -6.05 11.13
C PHE A 182 -0.93 -4.85 10.32
N GLY A 183 -0.43 -4.68 9.09
CA GLY A 183 -0.89 -3.64 8.18
C GLY A 183 -2.39 -3.73 7.94
N GLY A 184 -2.89 -4.89 7.49
CA GLY A 184 -4.32 -5.08 7.28
C GLY A 184 -5.17 -4.82 8.54
N ALA A 185 -4.73 -5.31 9.69
CA ALA A 185 -5.44 -5.10 10.95
C ALA A 185 -5.48 -3.62 11.37
N GLN A 186 -4.35 -2.91 11.27
CA GLN A 186 -4.25 -1.48 11.59
C GLN A 186 -5.11 -0.64 10.64
N HIS A 187 -5.04 -0.90 9.32
CA HIS A 187 -5.87 -0.19 8.34
C HIS A 187 -7.37 -0.38 8.61
N TYR A 188 -7.80 -1.60 8.95
CA TYR A 188 -9.18 -1.86 9.33
C TYR A 188 -9.60 -1.12 10.61
N GLU A 189 -8.77 -1.12 11.65
CA GLU A 189 -9.07 -0.41 12.90
C GLU A 189 -9.14 1.10 12.71
N MET A 190 -8.26 1.67 11.90
CA MET A 190 -8.29 3.10 11.56
C MET A 190 -9.56 3.46 10.79
N PHE A 191 -9.96 2.63 9.82
CA PHE A 191 -11.21 2.80 9.09
C PHE A 191 -12.43 2.75 10.02
N LYS A 192 -12.51 1.74 10.89
CA LYS A 192 -13.60 1.58 11.86
C LYS A 192 -13.72 2.78 12.80
N LYS A 193 -12.61 3.24 13.39
CA LYS A 193 -12.58 4.43 14.26
C LYS A 193 -13.08 5.69 13.53
N THR A 194 -12.78 5.81 12.25
CA THR A 194 -13.22 6.94 11.43
C THR A 194 -14.73 6.87 11.19
N HIS A 195 -15.24 5.69 10.84
CA HIS A 195 -16.66 5.47 10.61
C HIS A 195 -17.52 5.69 11.87
N GLU A 196 -17.04 5.21 13.03
CA GLU A 196 -17.71 5.42 14.33
C GLU A 196 -17.73 6.91 14.71
N LYS A 197 -16.63 7.64 14.48
CA LYS A 197 -16.56 9.07 14.76
C LYS A 197 -17.50 9.89 13.88
N SER A 198 -17.65 9.52 12.59
CA SER A 198 -18.62 10.19 11.72
C SER A 198 -20.07 9.92 12.13
N ALA A 199 -20.39 8.70 12.59
CA ALA A 199 -21.75 8.30 12.96
C ALA A 199 -22.25 8.90 14.28
N HIS A 200 -21.33 9.27 15.20
CA HIS A 200 -21.69 9.94 16.45
C HIS A 200 -21.88 11.46 16.32
N GLU A 201 -21.53 12.05 15.18
CA GLU A 201 -21.63 13.48 14.92
C GLU A 201 -22.84 13.86 14.03
N ASP A 202 -23.62 12.87 13.59
CA ASP A 202 -24.88 13.02 12.83
C ASP A 202 -26.09 12.78 13.75
#